data_AF-A0A914KLW2-F1
#
_entry.id   AF-A0A914KLW2-F1
#
_cell.length_a   1.000
_cell.length_b   1.000
_cell.length_c   1.000
_cell.angle_alpha   90.00
_cell.angle_beta   90.00
_cell.angle_gamma   90.00
#
_symmetry.space_group_name_H-M   'P 1'
#
loop_
_entity.id
_entity.type
_entity.pdbx_description
1 polymer ?
#
loop_
_entity_poly.entity_id
_entity_poly.type
_entity_poly.pdbx_seq_one_letter_code
_entity_poly.pdbx_strand_id
1 'polypeptide(L)'
;MIFPTSPIQVLPQIVKTEIKKDGSVKNFKIIESEHHHRSNKIYKNGDLEEINEKIWNSIKNEIRHDRERIDCKRIIKGDESYIKLEAKSRLTYKDPRHLLMDCRSIKQRNYFLAKPLSTEEGKYPLAYARLVYGSYRFLEAEFATNYQPQNWYCFAVDAKIGDKLFFKRIKALAKCFSNVIVPSKRFPVDRNGRLPFYCDLLVWRAA
;
A
#
# COMPACT_ATOMS: atom_id res chain seq x y z
N MET A 1 -8.21 38.46 3.08
CA MET A 1 -8.92 37.25 2.60
C MET A 1 -8.32 36.06 3.34
N ILE A 2 -9.03 35.60 4.37
CA ILE A 2 -8.59 34.55 5.29
C ILE A 2 -9.45 33.33 4.97
N PHE A 3 -8.84 32.23 4.52
CA PHE A 3 -9.53 30.95 4.35
C PHE A 3 -9.78 30.32 5.72
N PRO A 4 -10.99 29.82 6.02
CA PRO A 4 -11.26 29.15 7.29
C PRO A 4 -10.59 27.77 7.32
N THR A 5 -9.87 27.50 8.41
CA THR A 5 -9.34 26.17 8.75
C THR A 5 -10.48 25.27 9.20
N SER A 6 -10.73 24.17 8.49
CA SER A 6 -11.61 23.11 8.97
C SER A 6 -10.97 22.36 10.15
N PRO A 7 -11.73 21.92 11.17
CA PRO A 7 -11.19 21.20 12.31
C PRO A 7 -10.73 19.79 11.93
N ILE A 8 -9.59 19.40 12.50
CA ILE A 8 -9.01 18.06 12.49
C ILE A 8 -9.97 17.11 13.24
N GLN A 9 -10.57 16.14 12.57
CA GLN A 9 -11.23 15.01 13.24
C GLN A 9 -10.16 14.08 13.81
N VAL A 10 -10.07 14.03 15.14
CA VAL A 10 -9.19 13.15 15.91
C VAL A 10 -9.83 11.75 15.95
N LEU A 11 -9.14 10.74 15.40
CA LEU A 11 -9.52 9.33 15.61
C LEU A 11 -9.35 8.98 17.11
N PRO A 12 -10.35 8.39 17.79
CA PRO A 12 -10.21 8.01 19.18
C PRO A 12 -9.18 6.88 19.30
N GLN A 13 -8.10 7.13 20.04
CA GLN A 13 -7.15 6.09 20.45
C GLN A 13 -7.40 5.72 21.91
N ILE A 14 -7.32 4.40 22.16
CA ILE A 14 -7.26 3.66 23.44
C ILE A 14 -8.54 2.89 23.78
N VAL A 15 -8.50 1.58 23.48
CA VAL A 15 -9.46 0.55 23.90
C VAL A 15 -8.80 -0.26 25.04
N LYS A 16 -9.45 -0.37 26.21
CA LYS A 16 -9.08 -1.36 27.24
C LYS A 16 -10.06 -2.54 27.17
N THR A 17 -9.53 -3.76 27.09
CA THR A 17 -10.28 -5.01 26.92
C THR A 17 -10.17 -5.89 28.16
N GLU A 18 -11.28 -6.43 28.64
CA GLU A 18 -11.27 -7.54 29.61
C GLU A 18 -11.52 -8.85 28.85
N ILE A 19 -10.51 -9.73 28.83
CA ILE A 19 -10.54 -11.00 28.09
C ILE A 19 -10.92 -12.13 29.07
N LYS A 20 -11.89 -12.98 28.69
CA LYS A 20 -12.23 -14.19 29.45
C LYS A 20 -11.11 -15.24 29.31
N LYS A 21 -11.07 -16.22 30.22
CA LYS A 21 -10.07 -17.31 30.20
C LYS A 21 -10.10 -18.17 28.93
N ASP A 22 -11.19 -18.14 28.16
CA ASP A 22 -11.35 -18.81 26.86
C ASP A 22 -10.93 -17.95 25.66
N GLY A 23 -10.39 -16.76 25.89
CA GLY A 23 -9.97 -15.82 24.84
C GLY A 23 -11.10 -14.93 24.28
N SER A 24 -12.35 -15.12 24.70
CA SER A 24 -13.46 -14.27 24.25
C SER A 24 -13.52 -12.96 25.06
N VAL A 25 -13.69 -11.82 24.37
CA VAL A 25 -13.71 -10.52 25.06
C VAL A 25 -15.03 -10.33 25.80
N LYS A 26 -14.97 -9.97 27.09
CA LYS A 26 -16.13 -9.85 27.97
C LYS A 26 -16.79 -8.47 27.86
N ASN A 27 -15.98 -7.41 27.89
CA ASN A 27 -16.40 -6.01 27.83
C ASN A 27 -15.29 -5.13 27.23
N PHE A 28 -15.68 -4.05 26.56
CA PHE A 28 -14.78 -3.02 26.05
C PHE A 28 -15.16 -1.65 26.63
N LYS A 29 -14.14 -0.82 26.94
CA LYS A 29 -14.34 0.55 27.39
C LYS A 29 -13.81 1.53 26.34
N ILE A 30 -14.69 2.31 25.75
CA ILE A 30 -14.35 3.42 24.84
C ILE A 30 -14.33 4.70 25.69
N ILE A 31 -13.21 5.44 25.64
CA ILE A 31 -13.08 6.73 26.32
C ILE A 31 -13.15 7.80 25.23
N GLU A 32 -14.29 8.47 25.11
CA GLU A 32 -14.42 9.66 24.25
C GLU A 32 -13.85 10.88 24.98
N SER A 33 -12.95 11.60 24.33
CA SER A 33 -12.42 12.88 24.84
C SER A 33 -13.13 14.04 24.16
N GLU A 34 -14.21 14.53 24.75
CA GLU A 34 -14.67 15.89 24.49
C GLU A 34 -14.72 16.68 25.80
N HIS A 35 -14.41 17.97 25.68
CA HIS A 35 -14.30 18.90 26.79
C HIS A 35 -15.61 18.95 27.60
N HIS A 36 -15.48 18.79 28.92
CA HIS A 36 -16.52 18.72 29.95
C HIS A 36 -17.44 17.48 29.94
N HIS A 37 -17.35 16.73 31.05
CA HIS A 37 -18.07 15.49 31.42
C HIS A 37 -17.60 14.17 30.80
N ARG A 38 -16.71 13.51 31.55
CA ARG A 38 -16.21 12.14 31.33
C ARG A 38 -17.33 11.13 31.60
N SER A 39 -18.06 10.70 30.57
CA SER A 39 -19.01 9.59 30.67
C SER A 39 -18.37 8.29 30.21
N ASN A 40 -18.44 7.23 31.02
CA ASN A 40 -17.97 5.90 30.68
C ASN A 40 -19.16 5.07 30.19
N LYS A 41 -19.25 4.77 28.89
CA LYS A 41 -20.24 3.83 28.37
C LYS A 41 -19.63 2.43 28.23
N ILE A 42 -20.35 1.44 28.75
CA ILE A 42 -20.01 0.00 28.67
C ILE A 42 -21.00 -0.62 27.68
N TYR A 43 -20.49 -1.25 26.62
CA TYR A 43 -21.31 -1.88 25.57
C TYR A 43 -21.17 -3.40 25.64
N LYS A 44 -22.29 -4.12 25.44
CA LYS A 44 -22.31 -5.59 25.41
C LYS A 44 -21.95 -6.11 24.02
N ASN A 45 -21.58 -7.40 23.92
CA ASN A 45 -21.18 -8.03 22.67
C ASN A 45 -22.26 -7.99 21.57
N GLY A 46 -23.55 -8.08 21.92
CA GLY A 46 -24.65 -7.96 20.95
C GLY A 46 -24.79 -6.54 20.37
N ASP A 47 -24.46 -5.52 21.16
CA ASP A 47 -24.48 -4.12 20.70
C ASP A 47 -23.34 -3.86 19.68
N LEU A 48 -22.23 -4.60 19.79
CA LEU A 48 -21.10 -4.50 18.86
C LEU A 48 -21.43 -5.05 17.47
N GLU A 49 -22.25 -6.09 17.35
CA GLU A 49 -22.69 -6.59 16.04
C GLU A 49 -23.60 -5.57 15.34
N GLU A 50 -24.52 -4.95 16.08
CA GLU A 50 -25.40 -3.91 15.54
C GLU A 50 -24.64 -2.60 15.22
N ILE A 51 -23.66 -2.22 16.07
CA ILE A 51 -22.78 -1.07 15.82
C ILE A 51 -21.87 -1.35 14.61
N ASN A 52 -21.32 -2.56 14.47
CA ASN A 52 -20.54 -2.93 13.30
C ASN A 52 -21.37 -2.93 12.03
N GLU A 53 -22.62 -3.41 12.08
CA GLU A 53 -23.53 -3.34 10.93
C GLU A 53 -23.91 -1.90 10.59
N LYS A 54 -24.19 -1.04 11.57
CA LYS A 54 -24.48 0.38 11.31
C LYS A 54 -23.28 1.13 10.75
N ILE A 55 -22.10 0.89 11.31
CA ILE A 55 -20.83 1.41 10.79
C ILE A 55 -20.65 0.88 9.36
N TRP A 56 -20.64 -0.43 9.15
CA TRP A 56 -20.51 -1.07 7.83
C TRP A 56 -21.52 -0.50 6.83
N ASN A 57 -22.78 -0.35 7.20
CA ASN A 57 -23.82 0.22 6.33
C ASN A 57 -23.62 1.73 6.05
N SER A 58 -22.95 2.46 6.94
CA SER A 58 -22.60 3.87 6.75
C SER A 58 -21.34 4.05 5.90
N ILE A 59 -20.33 3.19 6.05
CA ILE A 59 -19.08 3.26 5.26
C ILE A 59 -19.11 2.37 4.01
N LYS A 60 -20.08 1.45 3.82
CA LYS A 60 -20.11 0.55 2.64
C LYS A 60 -20.17 1.30 1.32
N ASN A 61 -20.81 2.47 1.30
CA ASN A 61 -20.91 3.32 0.11
C ASN A 61 -19.63 4.14 -0.11
N GLU A 62 -18.86 4.43 0.95
CA GLU A 62 -17.54 5.06 0.90
C GLU A 62 -16.42 4.05 0.58
N ILE A 63 -16.51 2.81 1.08
CA ILE A 63 -15.64 1.67 0.76
C ILE A 63 -15.88 1.17 -0.66
N ARG A 64 -17.07 1.43 -1.22
CA ARG A 64 -17.44 1.11 -2.61
C ARG A 64 -16.58 1.80 -3.67
N HIS A 65 -15.69 2.71 -3.28
CA HIS A 65 -14.97 3.55 -4.21
C HIS A 65 -13.76 2.95 -4.92
N ASP A 66 -13.37 1.68 -4.73
CA ASP A 66 -12.06 1.27 -5.27
C ASP A 66 -11.89 -0.14 -5.85
N ARG A 67 -12.93 -0.96 -6.02
CA ARG A 67 -12.72 -2.32 -6.60
C ARG A 67 -13.62 -2.79 -7.72
N GLU A 68 -14.74 -2.15 -8.06
CA GLU A 68 -15.66 -2.74 -9.06
C GLU A 68 -16.39 -1.72 -9.95
N ARG A 69 -15.71 -0.65 -10.40
CA ARG A 69 -16.30 0.23 -11.43
C ARG A 69 -16.02 -0.27 -12.86
N ILE A 70 -14.95 -1.03 -13.07
CA ILE A 70 -14.46 -1.37 -14.39
C ILE A 70 -14.63 -2.86 -14.67
N ASP A 71 -15.38 -3.20 -15.72
CA ASP A 71 -15.49 -4.55 -16.27
C ASP A 71 -14.26 -4.84 -17.15
N CYS A 72 -13.24 -5.45 -16.54
CA CYS A 72 -12.01 -5.84 -17.22
C CYS A 72 -12.25 -6.80 -18.40
N LYS A 73 -13.30 -7.63 -18.36
CA LYS A 73 -13.59 -8.59 -19.43
C LYS A 73 -14.04 -7.86 -20.69
N ARG A 74 -14.87 -6.82 -20.56
CA ARG A 74 -15.28 -5.98 -21.69
C ARG A 74 -14.11 -5.20 -22.28
N ILE A 75 -13.22 -4.68 -21.44
CA ILE A 75 -12.00 -3.99 -21.89
C ILE A 75 -11.07 -4.93 -22.65
N ILE A 76 -10.75 -6.10 -22.09
CA ILE A 76 -9.85 -7.07 -22.73
C ILE A 76 -10.42 -7.58 -24.05
N LYS A 77 -11.76 -7.70 -24.15
CA LYS A 77 -12.46 -8.07 -25.40
C LYS A 77 -12.56 -6.93 -26.43
N GLY A 78 -12.10 -5.72 -26.10
CA GLY A 78 -12.10 -4.59 -27.04
C GLY A 78 -13.46 -3.93 -27.24
N ASP A 79 -14.35 -3.93 -26.24
CA ASP A 79 -15.61 -3.19 -26.32
C ASP A 79 -15.35 -1.67 -26.33
N GLU A 80 -15.21 -1.11 -27.53
CA GLU A 80 -14.89 0.32 -27.71
C GLU A 80 -15.91 1.24 -27.07
N SER A 81 -17.19 0.88 -27.10
CA SER A 81 -18.27 1.70 -26.55
C SER A 81 -18.11 1.85 -25.04
N TYR A 82 -17.78 0.74 -24.37
CA TYR A 82 -17.51 0.70 -22.95
C TYR A 82 -16.20 1.40 -22.59
N ILE A 83 -15.12 1.16 -23.34
CA ILE A 83 -13.82 1.81 -23.12
C ILE A 83 -13.95 3.33 -23.23
N LYS A 84 -14.64 3.83 -24.27
CA LYS A 84 -14.87 5.28 -24.45
C LYS A 84 -15.72 5.88 -23.32
N LEU A 85 -16.66 5.11 -22.77
CA LEU A 85 -17.47 5.53 -21.63
C LEU A 85 -16.62 5.65 -20.36
N GLU A 86 -15.90 4.59 -19.98
CA GLU A 86 -15.10 4.56 -18.76
C GLU A 86 -13.90 5.51 -18.81
N ALA A 87 -13.34 5.76 -20.00
CA ALA A 87 -12.24 6.70 -20.19
C ALA A 87 -12.59 8.14 -19.74
N LYS A 88 -13.88 8.52 -19.76
CA LYS A 88 -14.34 9.84 -19.30
C LYS A 88 -14.19 10.03 -17.79
N SER A 89 -14.19 8.94 -17.01
CA SER A 89 -14.10 8.95 -15.54
C SER A 89 -12.80 8.35 -15.03
N ARG A 90 -11.68 8.63 -15.71
CA ARG A 90 -10.37 8.09 -15.34
C ARG A 90 -10.01 8.47 -13.90
N LEU A 91 -9.77 7.46 -13.08
CA LEU A 91 -9.24 7.64 -11.73
C LEU A 91 -7.82 8.22 -11.81
N THR A 92 -7.58 9.29 -11.06
CA THR A 92 -6.23 9.83 -10.89
C THR A 92 -5.71 9.40 -9.53
N TYR A 93 -4.56 8.73 -9.51
CA TYR A 93 -3.95 8.30 -8.28
C TYR A 93 -2.86 9.28 -7.86
N LYS A 94 -2.91 9.73 -6.61
CA LYS A 94 -1.84 10.51 -5.97
C LYS A 94 -1.36 9.78 -4.73
N ASP A 95 -0.05 9.78 -4.54
CA ASP A 95 0.52 9.18 -3.33
C ASP A 95 -0.01 9.90 -2.08
N PRO A 96 -0.50 9.16 -1.07
CA PRO A 96 -0.92 9.77 0.18
C PRO A 96 0.30 10.36 0.89
N ARG A 97 0.13 11.47 1.61
CA ARG A 97 1.21 12.06 2.43
C ARG A 97 1.61 11.14 3.59
N HIS A 98 0.63 10.53 4.22
CA HIS A 98 0.83 9.57 5.31
C HIS A 98 0.56 8.16 4.78
N LEU A 99 1.55 7.28 4.93
CA LEU A 99 1.45 5.87 4.53
C LEU A 99 2.26 5.06 5.53
N LEU A 100 1.68 3.99 6.07
CA LEU A 100 2.38 3.11 7.00
C LEU A 100 3.44 2.29 6.23
N MET A 101 4.69 2.39 6.65
CA MET A 101 5.83 1.80 5.92
C MET A 101 6.48 0.62 6.64
N ASP A 102 5.83 0.08 7.66
CA ASP A 102 6.26 -1.19 8.25
C ASP A 102 5.92 -2.37 7.33
N CYS A 103 6.65 -3.48 7.49
CA CYS A 103 6.56 -4.60 6.57
C CYS A 103 5.20 -5.30 6.59
N ARG A 104 4.47 -5.26 7.72
CA ARG A 104 3.12 -5.81 7.79
C ARG A 104 2.19 -4.98 6.92
N SER A 105 2.20 -3.67 7.07
CA SER A 105 1.40 -2.74 6.26
C SER A 105 1.72 -2.82 4.77
N ILE A 106 3.00 -2.88 4.38
CA ILE A 106 3.42 -3.06 2.97
C ILE A 106 2.85 -4.35 2.40
N LYS A 107 3.05 -5.48 3.09
CA LYS A 107 2.62 -6.81 2.62
C LYS A 107 1.10 -7.01 2.67
N GLN A 108 0.37 -6.19 3.43
CA GLN A 108 -1.10 -6.19 3.45
C GLN A 108 -1.72 -5.31 2.35
N ARG A 109 -1.00 -4.30 1.86
CA ARG A 109 -1.51 -3.42 0.80
C ARG A 109 -1.64 -4.08 -0.57
N ASN A 110 -0.80 -5.07 -0.84
CA ASN A 110 -0.79 -5.83 -2.09
C ASN A 110 -0.48 -7.29 -1.79
N TYR A 111 -0.79 -8.17 -2.74
CA TYR A 111 -0.49 -9.58 -2.60
C TYR A 111 0.94 -9.87 -3.07
N PHE A 112 1.82 -10.29 -2.16
CA PHE A 112 3.19 -10.73 -2.47
C PHE A 112 3.30 -12.24 -2.27
N LEU A 113 3.77 -12.94 -3.30
CA LEU A 113 3.97 -14.39 -3.24
C LEU A 113 5.07 -14.76 -2.25
N ALA A 114 4.81 -15.75 -1.40
CA ALA A 114 5.76 -16.20 -0.39
C ALA A 114 6.70 -17.32 -0.89
N LYS A 115 6.30 -18.04 -1.94
CA LYS A 115 7.06 -19.13 -2.57
C LYS A 115 6.90 -19.11 -4.10
N PRO A 116 7.84 -19.71 -4.86
CA PRO A 116 7.67 -19.89 -6.30
C PRO A 116 6.37 -20.64 -6.61
N LEU A 117 5.73 -20.33 -7.74
CA LEU A 117 4.48 -20.99 -8.15
C LEU A 117 4.73 -22.37 -8.77
N SER A 118 5.92 -22.62 -9.30
CA SER A 118 6.33 -23.87 -9.92
C SER A 118 7.77 -24.25 -9.59
N THR A 119 8.12 -25.53 -9.81
CA THR A 119 9.49 -26.01 -9.62
C THR A 119 10.42 -25.44 -10.69
N GLU A 120 9.88 -25.26 -11.88
CA GLU A 120 10.54 -24.71 -13.05
C GLU A 120 10.96 -23.26 -12.77
N GLU A 121 10.04 -22.39 -12.34
CA GLU A 121 10.39 -21.01 -11.99
C GLU A 121 11.39 -20.93 -10.83
N GLY A 122 11.29 -21.83 -9.85
CA GLY A 122 12.24 -21.91 -8.74
C GLY A 122 13.67 -22.23 -9.17
N LYS A 123 13.85 -22.94 -10.30
CA LYS A 123 15.15 -23.29 -10.87
C LYS A 123 15.71 -22.21 -11.81
N TYR A 124 14.89 -21.23 -12.21
CA TYR A 124 15.25 -20.17 -13.13
C TYR A 124 15.05 -18.78 -12.50
N PRO A 125 15.90 -18.39 -11.54
CA PRO A 125 15.82 -17.07 -10.93
C PRO A 125 16.15 -15.97 -11.96
N LEU A 126 15.40 -14.87 -11.90
CA LEU A 126 15.61 -13.69 -12.74
C LEU A 126 16.11 -12.51 -11.92
N ALA A 127 16.87 -11.60 -12.54
CA ALA A 127 17.33 -10.37 -11.92
C ALA A 127 16.81 -9.15 -12.69
N TYR A 128 16.19 -8.20 -11.96
CA TYR A 128 15.59 -6.98 -12.50
C TYR A 128 16.32 -5.74 -12.03
N ALA A 129 16.85 -4.95 -12.96
CA ALA A 129 17.23 -3.56 -12.69
C ALA A 129 16.04 -2.64 -12.96
N ARG A 130 15.50 -2.02 -11.92
CA ARG A 130 14.34 -1.13 -11.97
C ARG A 130 14.78 0.30 -11.75
N LEU A 131 14.72 1.09 -12.81
CA LEU A 131 14.89 2.53 -12.71
C LEU A 131 13.56 3.19 -12.35
N VAL A 132 13.53 3.92 -11.24
CA VAL A 132 12.27 4.43 -10.69
C VAL A 132 12.29 5.92 -10.36
N TYR A 133 11.16 6.57 -10.65
CA TYR A 133 10.92 8.00 -10.43
C TYR A 133 9.47 8.25 -9.99
N GLY A 134 9.26 8.62 -8.73
CA GLY A 134 7.95 9.06 -8.20
C GLY A 134 6.87 7.98 -8.13
N SER A 135 5.68 8.37 -7.66
CA SER A 135 4.45 7.55 -7.61
C SER A 135 4.63 6.19 -6.90
N TYR A 136 5.01 6.24 -5.62
CA TYR A 136 5.29 5.07 -4.78
C TYR A 136 4.18 4.02 -4.79
N ARG A 137 2.90 4.38 -4.65
CA ARG A 137 1.83 3.36 -4.58
C ARG A 137 1.70 2.60 -5.90
N PHE A 138 1.79 3.30 -7.02
CA PHE A 138 1.75 2.68 -8.34
C PHE A 138 2.91 1.70 -8.48
N LEU A 139 4.12 2.14 -8.15
CA LEU A 139 5.32 1.31 -8.15
C LEU A 139 5.17 0.11 -7.20
N GLU A 140 4.63 0.30 -6.00
CA GLU A 140 4.41 -0.78 -5.03
C GLU A 140 3.42 -1.82 -5.56
N ALA A 141 2.35 -1.39 -6.23
CA ALA A 141 1.38 -2.28 -6.85
C ALA A 141 1.97 -3.02 -8.06
N GLU A 142 2.68 -2.32 -8.94
CA GLU A 142 3.37 -2.90 -10.11
C GLU A 142 4.49 -3.87 -9.69
N PHE A 143 5.20 -3.55 -8.62
CA PHE A 143 6.17 -4.47 -8.03
C PHE A 143 5.48 -5.72 -7.51
N ALA A 144 4.35 -5.60 -6.80
CA ALA A 144 3.62 -6.75 -6.28
C ALA A 144 3.11 -7.69 -7.38
N THR A 145 2.66 -7.16 -8.52
CA THR A 145 2.20 -8.00 -9.66
C THR A 145 3.33 -8.79 -10.31
N ASN A 146 4.56 -8.30 -10.21
CA ASN A 146 5.75 -8.87 -10.85
C ASN A 146 6.72 -9.54 -9.86
N TYR A 147 6.39 -9.54 -8.56
CA TYR A 147 7.28 -10.04 -7.52
C TYR A 147 7.22 -11.56 -7.44
N GLN A 148 8.40 -12.17 -7.45
CA GLN A 148 8.60 -13.59 -7.16
C GLN A 148 9.74 -13.74 -6.15
N PRO A 149 9.61 -14.63 -5.16
CA PRO A 149 10.58 -14.74 -4.06
C PRO A 149 11.94 -15.28 -4.51
N GLN A 150 12.03 -16.01 -5.62
CA GLN A 150 13.28 -16.51 -6.18
C GLN A 150 14.04 -15.47 -7.04
N ASN A 151 13.37 -14.39 -7.46
CA ASN A 151 13.97 -13.35 -8.31
C ASN A 151 14.71 -12.31 -7.47
N TRP A 152 15.61 -11.55 -8.11
CA TRP A 152 16.33 -10.42 -7.52
C TRP A 152 15.87 -9.10 -8.12
N TYR A 153 15.76 -8.06 -7.29
CA TYR A 153 15.28 -6.75 -7.71
C TYR A 153 16.21 -5.65 -7.21
N CYS A 154 16.75 -4.84 -8.13
CA CYS A 154 17.54 -3.65 -7.81
C CYS A 154 16.75 -2.40 -8.17
N PHE A 155 16.40 -1.57 -7.18
CA PHE A 155 15.73 -0.29 -7.41
C PHE A 155 16.75 0.85 -7.48
N ALA A 156 17.08 1.26 -8.71
CA ALA A 156 17.85 2.47 -8.98
C ALA A 156 16.90 3.70 -8.93
N VAL A 157 17.01 4.49 -7.87
CA VAL A 157 16.19 5.68 -7.67
C VAL A 157 16.91 6.89 -8.27
N ASP A 158 16.25 7.60 -9.19
CA ASP A 158 16.83 8.79 -9.84
C ASP A 158 17.21 9.85 -8.79
N ALA A 159 18.44 10.36 -8.88
CA ALA A 159 18.92 11.43 -7.99
C ALA A 159 18.20 12.76 -8.21
N LYS A 160 17.62 12.98 -9.40
CA LYS A 160 16.85 14.20 -9.73
C LYS A 160 15.57 14.32 -8.92
N ILE A 161 15.12 13.25 -8.27
CA ILE A 161 13.94 13.28 -7.39
C ILE A 161 14.26 14.16 -6.17
N GLY A 162 13.63 15.34 -6.13
CA GLY A 162 13.65 16.23 -4.98
C GLY A 162 12.83 15.71 -3.79
N ASP A 163 11.90 14.79 -4.03
CA ASP A 163 11.08 14.18 -2.98
C ASP A 163 11.86 13.15 -2.15
N LYS A 164 12.28 13.57 -0.96
CA LYS A 164 12.94 12.69 0.03
C LYS A 164 12.00 11.59 0.55
N LEU A 165 10.69 11.80 0.51
CA LEU A 165 9.70 10.84 1.00
C LEU A 165 9.65 9.60 0.10
N PHE A 166 9.60 9.78 -1.22
CA PHE A 166 9.67 8.68 -2.18
C PHE A 166 10.87 7.76 -1.93
N PHE A 167 12.08 8.32 -1.83
CA PHE A 167 13.28 7.50 -1.60
C PHE A 167 13.24 6.76 -0.26
N LYS A 168 12.75 7.40 0.81
CA LYS A 168 12.55 6.75 2.11
C LYS A 168 11.58 5.57 2.01
N ARG A 169 10.50 5.72 1.24
CA ARG A 169 9.51 4.66 1.04
C ARG A 169 10.08 3.48 0.26
N ILE A 170 10.85 3.71 -0.80
CA ILE A 170 11.55 2.64 -1.54
C ILE A 170 12.54 1.89 -0.64
N LYS A 171 13.29 2.58 0.22
CA LYS A 171 14.16 1.91 1.20
C LYS A 171 13.38 1.08 2.21
N ALA A 172 12.25 1.59 2.69
CA ALA A 172 11.40 0.85 3.63
C ALA A 172 10.80 -0.40 2.97
N LEU A 173 10.34 -0.29 1.71
CA LEU A 173 9.93 -1.42 0.89
C LEU A 173 11.03 -2.49 0.81
N ALA A 174 12.24 -2.09 0.40
CA ALA A 174 13.36 -3.01 0.23
C ALA A 174 13.74 -3.74 1.52
N LYS A 175 13.66 -3.09 2.68
CA LYS A 175 13.94 -3.73 3.98
C LYS A 175 13.00 -4.90 4.32
N CYS A 176 11.85 -5.00 3.65
CA CYS A 176 10.85 -6.03 3.91
C CYS A 176 11.05 -7.32 3.10
N PHE A 177 12.00 -7.31 2.17
CA PHE A 177 12.28 -8.40 1.24
C PHE A 177 13.79 -8.63 1.16
N SER A 178 14.24 -9.87 1.34
CA SER A 178 15.67 -10.21 1.33
C SER A 178 16.30 -10.12 -0.07
N ASN A 179 15.49 -10.18 -1.11
CA ASN A 179 15.86 -10.20 -2.53
C ASN A 179 15.66 -8.83 -3.21
N VAL A 180 15.49 -7.75 -2.44
CA VAL A 180 15.33 -6.39 -2.95
C VAL A 180 16.47 -5.48 -2.46
N ILE A 181 17.14 -4.83 -3.40
CA ILE A 181 18.32 -4.00 -3.14
C ILE A 181 18.06 -2.59 -3.61
N VAL A 182 18.53 -1.61 -2.83
CA VAL A 182 18.50 -0.18 -3.20
C VAL A 182 19.92 0.37 -3.04
N PRO A 183 20.60 0.76 -4.13
CA PRO A 183 21.91 1.36 -4.02
C PRO A 183 21.91 2.61 -3.13
N SER A 184 22.95 2.74 -2.30
CA SER A 184 23.12 3.92 -1.44
C SER A 184 23.41 5.18 -2.26
N LYS A 185 24.24 5.05 -3.30
CA LYS A 185 24.57 6.10 -4.24
C LYS A 185 23.52 6.16 -5.35
N ARG A 186 22.97 7.35 -5.58
CA ARG A 186 22.01 7.65 -6.65
C ARG A 186 22.66 8.54 -7.68
N PHE A 187 22.25 8.39 -8.94
CA PHE A 187 22.74 9.20 -10.05
C PHE A 187 21.57 9.82 -10.80
N PRO A 188 21.75 11.01 -11.37
CA PRO A 188 20.75 11.62 -12.23
C PRO A 188 20.60 10.79 -13.50
N VAL A 189 19.38 10.33 -13.79
CA VAL A 189 19.12 9.56 -15.01
C VAL A 189 19.07 10.51 -16.20
N ASP A 190 19.82 10.21 -17.26
CA ASP A 190 19.76 10.96 -18.51
C ASP A 190 18.73 10.36 -19.50
N ARG A 191 18.45 11.07 -20.60
CA ARG A 191 17.52 10.58 -21.62
C ARG A 191 17.99 9.28 -22.30
N ASN A 192 19.25 8.90 -22.10
CA ASN A 192 19.83 7.68 -22.64
C ASN A 192 19.64 6.49 -21.70
N GLY A 193 18.99 6.70 -20.54
CA GLY A 193 18.60 5.63 -19.63
C GLY A 193 19.79 4.91 -18.98
N ARG A 194 20.96 5.56 -18.89
CA ARG A 194 22.14 4.94 -18.28
C ARG A 194 21.85 4.59 -16.82
N LEU A 195 21.84 3.29 -16.52
CA LEU A 195 21.66 2.79 -15.18
C LEU A 195 22.89 3.11 -14.32
N PRO A 196 22.71 3.40 -13.03
CA PRO A 196 23.83 3.41 -12.10
C PRO A 196 24.56 2.07 -12.13
N PHE A 197 25.86 2.08 -12.41
CA PHE A 197 26.78 0.92 -12.42
C PHE A 197 26.56 -0.10 -11.28
N TYR A 198 26.00 0.32 -10.14
CA TYR A 198 25.71 -0.53 -8.99
C TYR A 198 24.59 -1.53 -9.20
N CYS A 199 23.53 -1.20 -9.96
CA CYS A 199 22.52 -2.21 -10.28
C CYS A 199 23.02 -3.19 -11.34
N ASP A 200 23.85 -2.72 -12.28
CA ASP A 200 24.46 -3.60 -13.29
C ASP A 200 25.30 -4.68 -12.62
N LEU A 201 26.25 -4.30 -11.75
CA LEU A 201 27.11 -5.25 -11.01
C LEU A 201 26.32 -6.26 -10.14
N LEU A 202 25.16 -5.86 -9.60
CA LEU A 202 24.32 -6.74 -8.78
C LEU A 202 23.49 -7.71 -9.63
N VAL A 203 22.96 -7.25 -10.77
CA VAL A 203 22.26 -8.11 -11.74
C VAL A 203 23.22 -9.15 -12.32
N TRP A 204 24.43 -8.74 -12.70
CA TRP A 204 25.46 -9.64 -13.23
C TRP A 204 26.01 -10.67 -12.22
N ARG A 205 25.81 -10.47 -10.92
CA ARG A 205 26.22 -11.43 -9.88
C ARG A 205 25.10 -12.37 -9.42
N ALA A 206 23.85 -12.01 -9.74
CA ALA A 206 22.67 -12.78 -9.36
C ALA A 206 22.19 -13.73 -10.47
N ALA A 207 22.65 -13.53 -11.71
CA ALA A 207 22.53 -14.44 -12.85
C ALA A 207 23.78 -15.33 -12.95
#